data_AF-A0A7C7W8S4-F1
#
_entry.id   AF-A0A7C7W8S4-F1
#
_cell.length_a   1.000
_cell.length_b   1.000
_cell.length_c   1.000
_cell.angle_alpha   90.00
_cell.angle_beta   90.00
_cell.angle_gamma   90.00
#
_symmetry.space_group_name_H-M   'P 1'
#
loop_
_entity.id
_entity.type
_entity.pdbx_description
1 polymer ?
#
loop_
_entity_poly.entity_id
_entity_poly.type
_entity_poly.pdbx_seq_one_letter_code
_entity_poly.pdbx_strand_id
1 'polypeptide(L)'
;LMLLKRYKGIETSIRRRQFNAKKILGVVRELREFPLVKETYREILEDFMDVRNAMEVLRKIRKGKIQVVMLKPTKVPSPFSHNIVLQGMSDIVLMESRRQMLARLHNMVMKMIERGPHVI
;
A
#
# COMPACT_ATOMS: atom_id res chain seq x y z
N LEU A 1 -12.87 -26.94 -2.13
CA LEU A 1 -12.53 -25.98 -3.22
C LEU A 1 -13.83 -25.50 -3.86
N MET A 2 -14.17 -24.21 -3.74
CA MET A 2 -15.38 -23.64 -4.37
C MET A 2 -15.24 -23.38 -5.88
N LEU A 3 -14.01 -23.41 -6.39
CA LEU A 3 -13.69 -23.26 -7.80
C LEU A 3 -13.10 -24.56 -8.34
N LEU A 4 -13.67 -25.04 -9.43
CA LEU A 4 -13.17 -26.20 -10.15
C LEU A 4 -11.90 -25.82 -10.92
N LYS A 5 -10.78 -26.48 -10.58
CA LYS A 5 -9.54 -26.38 -11.36
C LYS A 5 -9.60 -27.24 -12.62
N ARG A 6 -10.26 -28.41 -12.55
CA ARG A 6 -10.54 -29.31 -13.68
C ARG A 6 -12.03 -29.55 -13.81
N TYR A 7 -12.50 -29.65 -15.05
CA TYR A 7 -13.88 -30.01 -15.37
C TYR A 7 -13.89 -31.04 -16.50
N LYS A 8 -14.50 -32.20 -16.24
CA LYS A 8 -14.53 -33.35 -17.17
C LYS A 8 -13.13 -33.75 -17.68
N GLY A 9 -12.17 -33.85 -16.78
CA GLY A 9 -10.78 -34.23 -17.11
C GLY A 9 -9.91 -33.12 -17.72
N ILE A 10 -10.50 -31.99 -18.12
CA ILE A 10 -9.79 -30.87 -18.76
C ILE A 10 -9.50 -29.78 -17.73
N GLU A 11 -8.31 -29.21 -17.77
CA GLU A 11 -7.98 -28.05 -16.93
C GLU A 11 -8.72 -26.79 -17.39
N THR A 12 -9.30 -26.08 -16.44
CA THR A 12 -10.06 -24.87 -16.74
C THR A 12 -9.13 -23.68 -16.93
N SER A 13 -9.37 -22.89 -17.98
CA SER A 13 -8.59 -21.68 -18.27
C SER A 13 -8.67 -20.67 -17.12
N ILE A 14 -7.62 -19.85 -16.98
CA ILE A 14 -7.56 -18.79 -15.95
C ILE A 14 -8.75 -17.83 -16.09
N ARG A 15 -9.06 -17.42 -17.33
CA ARG A 15 -10.23 -16.55 -17.62
C ARG A 15 -11.53 -17.16 -17.13
N ARG A 16 -11.75 -18.46 -17.37
CA ARG A 16 -12.97 -19.15 -16.93
C ARG A 16 -13.04 -19.23 -15.40
N ARG A 17 -11.91 -19.50 -14.73
CA ARG A 17 -11.82 -19.50 -13.26
C ARG A 17 -12.13 -18.13 -12.67
N GLN A 18 -11.57 -17.05 -13.22
CA GLN A 18 -11.86 -15.69 -12.78
C GLN A 18 -13.33 -15.31 -12.98
N PHE A 19 -13.91 -15.65 -14.13
CA PHE A 19 -15.33 -15.40 -14.41
C PHE A 19 -16.24 -16.12 -13.41
N ASN A 20 -15.98 -17.40 -13.16
CA ASN A 20 -16.72 -18.19 -12.18
C ASN A 20 -16.52 -17.65 -10.75
N ALA A 21 -15.31 -17.26 -10.39
CA ALA A 21 -15.00 -16.67 -9.08
C ALA A 21 -15.80 -15.39 -8.82
N LYS A 22 -15.87 -14.50 -9.82
CA LYS A 22 -16.70 -13.29 -9.74
C LYS A 22 -18.18 -13.60 -9.54
N LYS A 23 -18.72 -14.58 -10.27
CA LYS A 23 -20.12 -15.01 -10.10
C LYS A 23 -20.38 -15.56 -8.70
N ILE A 24 -19.52 -16.45 -8.22
CA ILE A 24 -19.65 -17.04 -6.88
C ILE A 24 -19.56 -15.94 -5.81
N LEU A 25 -18.58 -15.04 -5.93
CA LEU A 25 -18.43 -13.93 -4.99
C LEU A 25 -19.67 -13.03 -4.96
N GLY A 26 -20.29 -12.76 -6.11
CA GLY A 26 -21.54 -11.98 -6.18
C GLY A 26 -22.65 -12.58 -5.33
N VAL A 27 -22.92 -13.88 -5.50
CA VAL A 27 -23.95 -14.60 -4.73
C VAL A 27 -23.57 -14.69 -3.25
N VAL A 28 -22.33 -15.07 -2.96
CA VAL A 28 -21.87 -15.35 -1.60
C VAL A 28 -21.84 -14.08 -0.74
N ARG A 29 -21.62 -12.90 -1.33
CA ARG A 29 -21.66 -11.62 -0.59
C ARG A 29 -23.05 -11.23 -0.08
N GLU A 30 -24.11 -11.74 -0.71
CA GLU A 30 -25.49 -11.48 -0.28
C GLU A 30 -25.93 -12.40 0.87
N LEU A 31 -25.23 -13.52 1.05
CA LEU A 31 -25.46 -14.45 2.15
C LEU A 31 -24.82 -13.90 3.44
N ARG A 32 -25.62 -13.75 4.51
CA ARG A 32 -25.11 -13.32 5.82
C ARG A 32 -24.11 -14.33 6.38
N GLU A 33 -23.02 -13.83 6.96
CA GLU A 33 -22.00 -14.61 7.68
C GLU A 33 -21.38 -15.77 6.87
N PHE A 34 -21.30 -15.67 5.54
CA PHE A 34 -20.71 -16.76 4.77
C PHE A 34 -19.22 -16.96 5.11
N PRO A 35 -18.78 -18.18 5.50
CA PRO A 35 -17.45 -18.41 6.06
C PRO A 35 -16.30 -17.95 5.18
N LEU A 36 -16.37 -18.15 3.86
CA LEU A 36 -15.30 -17.73 2.94
C LEU A 36 -15.12 -16.21 2.95
N VAL A 37 -16.20 -15.45 2.96
CA VAL A 37 -16.16 -13.98 2.96
C VAL A 37 -15.61 -13.49 4.29
N LYS A 38 -16.09 -14.05 5.40
CA LYS A 38 -15.62 -13.72 6.74
C LYS A 38 -14.12 -13.97 6.88
N GLU A 39 -13.64 -15.13 6.44
CA GLU A 39 -12.23 -15.47 6.49
C GLU A 39 -11.40 -14.59 5.55
N THR A 40 -11.89 -14.29 4.35
CA THR A 40 -11.20 -13.38 3.42
C THR A 40 -11.04 -11.99 4.03
N TYR A 41 -12.06 -11.46 4.71
CA TYR A 41 -11.93 -10.19 5.43
C TYR A 41 -10.94 -10.28 6.59
N ARG A 42 -10.96 -11.37 7.36
CA ARG A 42 -9.99 -11.59 8.44
C ARG A 42 -8.56 -11.61 7.90
N GLU A 43 -8.30 -12.38 6.85
CA GLU A 43 -6.98 -12.48 6.21
C GLU A 43 -6.51 -11.11 5.69
N ILE A 44 -7.37 -10.36 4.99
CA ILE A 44 -7.04 -9.01 4.53
C ILE A 44 -6.71 -8.09 5.72
N LEU A 45 -7.54 -8.06 6.76
CA LEU A 45 -7.40 -7.10 7.86
C LEU A 45 -6.28 -7.47 8.85
N GLU A 46 -6.10 -8.75 9.13
CA GLU A 46 -5.16 -9.22 10.14
C GLU A 46 -3.81 -9.60 9.51
N ASP A 47 -3.81 -10.38 8.43
CA ASP A 47 -2.59 -10.99 7.91
C ASP A 47 -1.88 -10.06 6.91
N PHE A 48 -2.64 -9.36 6.05
CA PHE A 48 -2.07 -8.41 5.09
C PHE A 48 -1.92 -6.98 5.63
N MET A 49 -2.93 -6.49 6.37
CA MET A 49 -2.97 -5.10 6.82
C MET A 49 -2.47 -4.90 8.26
N ASP A 50 -2.39 -5.97 9.06
CA ASP A 50 -1.95 -5.94 10.48
C ASP A 50 -2.68 -4.85 11.31
N VAL A 51 -4.02 -4.88 11.26
CA VAL A 51 -4.86 -3.91 11.97
C VAL A 51 -4.62 -3.94 13.49
N ARG A 52 -4.23 -5.09 14.05
CA ARG A 52 -3.95 -5.24 15.48
C ARG A 52 -2.77 -4.35 15.92
N ASN A 53 -1.64 -4.41 15.22
CA ASN A 53 -0.49 -3.56 15.54
C ASN A 53 -0.76 -2.09 15.19
N ALA A 54 -1.50 -1.82 14.10
CA ALA A 54 -1.91 -0.46 13.76
C ALA A 54 -2.70 0.21 14.91
N MET A 55 -3.66 -0.52 15.50
CA MET A 55 -4.39 -0.04 16.68
C MET A 55 -3.47 0.20 17.89
N GLU A 56 -2.46 -0.63 18.09
CA GLU A 56 -1.49 -0.44 19.17
C GLU A 56 -0.69 0.86 18.98
N VAL A 57 -0.20 1.13 17.76
CA VAL A 57 0.52 2.36 17.42
C VAL A 57 -0.34 3.58 17.68
N LEU A 58 -1.60 3.58 17.20
CA LEU A 58 -2.54 4.68 17.46
C LEU A 58 -2.82 4.87 18.95
N ARG A 59 -2.94 3.77 19.71
CA ARG A 59 -3.11 3.83 21.17
C ARG A 59 -1.87 4.41 21.86
N LYS A 60 -0.66 4.07 21.40
CA LYS A 60 0.60 4.63 21.92
C LYS A 60 0.70 6.14 21.62
N ILE A 61 0.31 6.57 20.42
CA ILE A 61 0.21 7.99 20.07
C ILE A 61 -0.78 8.70 21.00
N ARG A 62 -1.99 8.17 21.15
CA ARG A 62 -3.03 8.75 22.03
C ARG A 62 -2.60 8.85 23.50
N LYS A 63 -1.78 7.90 23.97
CA LYS A 63 -1.23 7.87 25.33
C LYS A 63 0.04 8.73 25.50
N GLY A 64 0.49 9.43 24.47
CA GLY A 64 1.73 10.22 24.49
C GLY A 64 3.02 9.39 24.53
N LYS A 65 2.94 8.07 24.33
CA LYS A 65 4.12 7.19 24.28
C LYS A 65 4.86 7.27 22.94
N ILE A 66 4.16 7.66 21.88
CA ILE A 66 4.74 8.01 20.58
C ILE A 66 4.43 9.48 20.34
N GLN A 67 5.47 10.28 20.15
CA GLN A 67 5.32 11.69 19.81
C GLN A 67 5.13 11.83 18.30
N VAL A 68 4.13 12.63 17.91
CA VAL A 68 3.91 13.03 16.52
C VAL A 68 4.42 14.46 16.36
N VAL A 69 5.39 14.66 15.47
CA VAL A 69 5.96 15.97 15.18
C VAL A 69 5.49 16.42 13.81
N MET A 70 4.74 17.52 13.78
CA MET A 70 4.32 18.14 12.53
C MET A 70 5.41 19.11 12.05
N LEU A 71 6.02 18.80 10.92
CA LEU A 71 7.00 19.68 10.28
C LEU A 71 6.28 20.72 9.40
N LYS A 72 6.85 21.92 9.29
CA LYS A 72 6.35 22.94 8.34
C LYS A 72 6.49 22.40 6.90
N PRO A 73 5.58 22.76 5.97
CA PRO A 73 5.73 22.40 4.57
C PRO A 73 7.07 22.88 4.02
N THR A 74 7.82 21.99 3.36
CA THR A 74 9.10 22.30 2.74
C THR A 74 8.98 22.32 1.22
N LYS A 75 9.72 23.21 0.56
CA LYS A 75 9.77 23.27 -0.91
C LYS A 75 10.51 22.08 -1.53
N VAL A 76 11.36 21.42 -0.75
CA VAL A 76 12.14 20.23 -1.15
C VAL A 76 11.67 19.06 -0.28
N PRO A 77 11.32 17.90 -0.87
CA PRO A 77 10.98 16.70 -0.11
C PRO A 77 12.14 16.29 0.80
N SER A 78 11.82 15.84 2.02
CA SER A 78 12.83 15.28 2.92
C SER A 78 13.50 14.03 2.31
N PRO A 79 14.80 13.78 2.55
CA PRO A 79 15.45 12.52 2.16
C PRO A 79 14.67 11.27 2.56
N PHE A 80 14.04 11.28 3.74
CA PHE A 80 13.20 10.19 4.23
C PHE A 80 11.93 9.95 3.38
N SER A 81 11.46 10.99 2.69
CA SER A 81 10.25 10.93 1.85
C SER A 81 10.52 10.55 0.39
N HIS A 82 11.78 10.53 -0.06
CA HIS A 82 12.13 10.32 -1.48
C HIS A 82 11.51 9.04 -2.06
N ASN A 83 11.59 7.93 -1.33
CA ASN A 83 11.05 6.66 -1.81
C ASN A 83 9.53 6.70 -1.98
N ILE A 84 8.82 7.35 -1.06
CA ILE A 84 7.36 7.52 -1.13
C ILE A 84 7.00 8.41 -2.33
N VAL A 85 7.71 9.52 -2.52
CA VAL A 85 7.54 10.41 -3.67
C VAL A 85 7.78 9.67 -4.98
N LEU A 86 8.88 8.92 -5.09
CA LEU A 86 9.20 8.15 -6.30
C LEU A 86 8.17 7.07 -6.60
N GLN A 87 7.64 6.41 -5.57
CA GLN A 87 6.57 5.42 -5.74
C GLN A 87 5.26 6.07 -6.21
N GLY A 88 4.94 7.29 -5.76
CA GLY A 88 3.79 8.04 -6.30
C GLY A 88 3.99 8.51 -7.75
N MET A 89 5.24 8.59 -8.22
CA MET A 89 5.58 9.03 -9.58
C MET A 89 5.79 7.86 -10.56
N SER A 90 5.91 6.62 -10.07
CA SER A 90 6.25 5.46 -10.92
C SER A 90 5.20 5.11 -11.96
N ASP A 91 3.95 5.55 -11.79
CA ASP A 91 2.91 5.39 -12.80
C ASP A 91 3.22 6.14 -14.11
N ILE A 92 4.16 7.10 -14.07
CA ILE A 92 4.56 7.95 -15.20
C ILE A 92 6.05 7.74 -15.58
N VAL A 93 6.86 7.12 -14.70
CA VAL A 93 8.33 7.17 -14.77
C VAL A 93 8.93 5.76 -14.92
N LEU A 94 9.58 5.50 -16.06
CA LEU A 94 10.38 4.28 -16.33
C LEU A 94 11.50 4.09 -15.28
N MET A 95 11.93 2.85 -15.03
CA MET A 95 12.96 2.52 -14.01
C MET A 95 14.28 3.28 -14.18
N GLU A 96 14.72 3.54 -15.40
CA GLU A 96 15.92 4.33 -15.69
C GLU A 96 15.78 5.79 -15.23
N SER A 97 14.57 6.33 -15.37
CA SER A 97 14.22 7.67 -14.91
C SER A 97 14.09 7.75 -13.39
N ARG A 98 13.84 6.62 -12.69
CA ARG A 98 13.78 6.58 -11.21
C ARG A 98 15.13 6.93 -10.57
N ARG A 99 16.24 6.40 -11.09
CA ARG A 99 17.59 6.71 -10.59
C ARG A 99 17.94 8.17 -10.80
N GLN A 100 17.64 8.71 -11.99
CA GLN A 100 17.86 10.13 -12.29
C GLN A 100 17.02 11.03 -11.39
N MET A 101 15.77 10.64 -11.11
CA MET A 101 14.88 11.42 -10.25
C MET A 101 15.32 11.40 -8.78
N LEU A 102 15.80 10.26 -8.28
CA LEU A 102 16.40 10.19 -6.95
C LEU A 102 17.63 11.10 -6.84
N ALA A 103 18.50 11.10 -7.85
CA ALA A 103 19.66 11.99 -7.90
C ALA A 103 19.25 13.47 -7.94
N ARG A 104 18.19 13.82 -8.67
CA ARG A 104 17.63 15.18 -8.68
C ARG A 104 17.12 15.60 -7.30
N LEU A 105 16.34 14.76 -6.64
CA LEU A 105 15.84 15.02 -5.28
C LEU A 105 17.00 15.21 -4.29
N HIS A 106 18.01 14.34 -4.35
CA HIS A 106 19.22 14.49 -3.54
C HIS A 106 19.93 15.84 -3.79
N ASN A 107 20.15 16.21 -5.06
CA ASN A 107 20.78 17.48 -5.41
C ASN A 107 19.97 18.70 -4.92
N MET A 108 18.64 18.61 -4.90
CA MET A 108 17.78 19.68 -4.34
C MET A 108 18.00 19.83 -2.84
N VAL A 109 18.12 18.72 -2.11
CA VAL A 109 18.41 18.74 -0.66
C VAL A 109 19.80 19.32 -0.41
N MET A 110 20.83 18.90 -1.17
CA MET A 110 22.19 19.44 -1.02
C MET A 110 22.24 20.95 -1.25
N LYS A 111 21.58 21.45 -2.30
CA LYS A 111 21.46 22.90 -2.55
C LYS A 111 20.75 23.66 -1.43
N MET A 112 19.77 23.03 -0.77
CA MET A 112 19.07 23.63 0.37
C MET A 112 20.01 23.73 1.59
N ILE A 113 20.86 22.73 1.81
CA ILE A 113 21.85 22.73 2.89
C ILE A 113 22.93 23.80 2.62
N GLU A 114 23.45 23.87 1.39
CA GLU A 114 24.48 24.84 0.97
C GLU A 114 24.04 26.30 1.11
N ARG A 115 22.75 26.60 0.91
CA ARG A 115 22.19 27.95 1.06
C ARG A 115 22.00 28.39 2.51
N GLY A 116 22.29 27.52 3.48
CA GLY A 116 22.04 27.75 4.91
C GLY A 116 20.55 27.67 5.27
N PRO A 117 20.21 27.41 6.54
CA PRO A 117 18.82 27.32 6.95
C PRO A 117 18.13 28.67 6.72
N HIS A 118 17.13 28.71 5.85
CA HIS A 118 16.15 29.79 5.88
C HIS A 118 15.44 29.73 7.23
N VAL A 119 15.91 30.54 8.17
CA VAL A 119 15.16 30.94 9.36
C VAL A 119 13.89 31.63 8.84
N ILE A 120 12.75 30.95 8.99
CA ILE A 120 11.41 31.55 8.95
C ILE A 120 10.85 31.50 10.36
#